data_AF-A0A7L4YBR2-F1
#
_entry.id   AF-A0A7L4YBR2-F1
#
_cell.length_a   1.000
_cell.length_b   1.000
_cell.length_c   1.000
_cell.angle_alpha   90.00
_cell.angle_beta   90.00
_cell.angle_gamma   90.00
#
_symmetry.space_group_name_H-M   'P 1'
#
loop_
_entity.id
_entity.type
_entity.pdbx_description
1 polymer ?
#
loop_
_entity_poly.entity_id
_entity_poly.type
_entity_poly.pdbx_seq_one_letter_code
_entity_poly.pdbx_strand_id
1 'polypeptide(L)'
;MSTDPNRMTGADWIAESRHAYCIAMAARMETARAEATARGDRDAARRRDLLRTLFTAETRNIVTGEPKRIVPDEEAVRLRVAEDEERASQEHAAYLAAARKRLGLDPPRANPSAYRPYRGGLPTLGKHR
;
A
#
# COMPACT_ATOMS: atom_id res chain seq x y z
N MET A 1 -10.04 22.57 32.20
CA MET A 1 -9.80 23.60 31.17
C MET A 1 -10.79 23.35 30.05
N SER A 2 -11.70 24.30 29.83
CA SER A 2 -12.79 24.21 28.86
C SER A 2 -12.23 24.26 27.43
N THR A 3 -12.46 23.24 26.61
CA THR A 3 -12.26 23.31 25.16
C THR A 3 -13.46 24.05 24.57
N ASP A 4 -13.27 25.34 24.36
CA ASP A 4 -14.24 26.22 23.69
C ASP A 4 -14.51 25.67 22.27
N PRO A 5 -15.75 25.30 21.91
CA PRO A 5 -16.06 24.66 20.64
C PRO A 5 -15.94 25.58 19.41
N ASN A 6 -15.43 26.80 19.59
CA ASN A 6 -15.54 27.89 18.62
C ASN A 6 -14.19 28.50 18.20
N ARG A 7 -13.06 27.85 18.51
CA ARG A 7 -11.73 28.26 18.02
C ARG A 7 -11.32 27.43 16.81
N MET A 8 -12.02 27.63 15.69
CA MET A 8 -11.47 27.23 14.39
C MET A 8 -10.39 28.23 13.99
N THR A 9 -9.21 27.74 13.65
CA THR A 9 -8.11 28.53 13.11
C THR A 9 -8.30 28.73 11.60
N GLY A 10 -7.57 29.68 11.00
CA GLY A 10 -7.61 29.88 9.54
C GLY A 10 -7.19 28.64 8.75
N ALA A 11 -6.34 27.77 9.32
CA ALA A 11 -5.96 26.49 8.73
C ALA A 11 -7.13 25.50 8.68
N ASP A 12 -7.98 25.49 9.71
CA ASP A 12 -9.17 24.63 9.79
C ASP A 12 -10.20 25.04 8.72
N TRP A 13 -10.39 26.34 8.49
CA TRP A 13 -11.25 26.86 7.41
C TRP A 13 -10.75 26.48 6.01
N ILE A 14 -9.43 26.51 5.79
CA ILE A 14 -8.83 26.11 4.52
C ILE A 14 -8.97 24.58 4.32
N ALA A 15 -8.83 23.80 5.39
CA ALA A 15 -9.02 22.36 5.34
C ALA A 15 -10.50 21.98 5.06
N GLU A 16 -11.45 22.61 5.75
CA GLU A 16 -12.89 22.38 5.53
C GLU A 16 -13.34 22.80 4.14
N SER A 17 -12.93 23.98 3.66
CA SER A 17 -13.26 24.44 2.31
C SER A 17 -12.67 23.53 1.23
N ARG A 18 -11.44 23.05 1.42
CA ARG A 18 -10.80 22.06 0.55
C ARG A 18 -11.51 20.72 0.60
N HIS A 19 -11.90 20.24 1.78
CA HIS A 19 -12.65 18.99 1.96
C HIS A 19 -14.00 19.05 1.24
N ALA A 20 -14.76 20.14 1.44
CA ALA A 20 -16.03 20.37 0.75
C ALA A 20 -15.86 20.42 -0.77
N TYR A 21 -14.81 21.10 -1.25
CA TYR A 21 -14.47 21.14 -2.67
C TYR A 21 -14.18 19.74 -3.24
N CYS A 22 -13.36 18.94 -2.56
CA CYS A 22 -13.03 17.59 -2.98
C CYS A 22 -14.26 16.67 -3.03
N ILE A 23 -15.16 16.76 -2.04
CA ILE A 23 -16.44 16.03 -2.06
C ILE A 23 -17.28 16.43 -3.28
N ALA A 24 -17.47 17.73 -3.50
CA ALA A 24 -18.25 18.24 -4.62
C ALA A 24 -17.68 17.80 -5.97
N MET A 25 -16.36 17.83 -6.11
CA MET A 25 -15.67 17.39 -7.32
C MET A 25 -15.76 15.88 -7.53
N ALA A 26 -15.65 15.06 -6.48
CA ALA A 26 -15.85 13.62 -6.59
C ALA A 26 -17.26 13.28 -7.08
N ALA A 27 -18.29 13.92 -6.52
CA ALA A 27 -19.67 13.75 -6.97
C ALA A 27 -19.86 14.14 -8.44
N ARG A 28 -19.28 15.28 -8.85
CA ARG A 28 -19.31 15.75 -10.25
C ARG A 28 -18.59 14.80 -11.21
N MET A 29 -17.51 14.15 -10.77
CA MET A 29 -16.82 13.16 -11.60
C MET A 29 -17.62 11.86 -11.72
N GLU A 30 -18.35 11.45 -10.67
CA GLU A 30 -19.25 10.29 -10.74
C GLU A 30 -20.39 10.52 -11.73
N THR A 31 -21.03 11.70 -11.71
CA THR A 31 -22.06 12.04 -12.70
C THR A 31 -21.49 12.04 -14.13
N ALA A 32 -20.34 12.67 -14.34
CA ALA A 32 -19.68 12.70 -15.64
C ALA A 32 -19.24 11.30 -16.14
N ARG A 33 -18.85 10.40 -15.21
CA ARG A 33 -18.56 8.99 -15.52
C ARG A 33 -19.82 8.26 -15.98
N ALA A 34 -20.94 8.44 -15.28
CA ALA A 34 -22.22 7.82 -15.64
C ALA A 34 -22.66 8.27 -17.04
N GLU A 35 -22.58 9.57 -17.33
CA GLU A 35 -22.88 10.11 -18.68
C GLU A 35 -21.95 9.55 -19.76
N ALA A 36 -20.64 9.46 -19.50
CA ALA A 36 -19.69 8.89 -20.46
C ALA A 36 -19.99 7.41 -20.73
N THR A 37 -20.35 6.66 -19.69
CA THR A 37 -20.75 5.25 -19.79
C THR A 37 -22.02 5.10 -20.63
N ALA A 38 -23.03 5.97 -20.39
CA ALA A 38 -24.27 5.99 -21.16
C ALA A 38 -24.04 6.32 -22.65
N ARG A 39 -23.05 7.17 -22.95
CA ARG A 39 -22.63 7.48 -24.33
C ARG A 39 -21.74 6.41 -24.97
N GLY A 40 -21.36 5.36 -24.24
CA GLY A 40 -20.45 4.32 -24.72
C GLY A 40 -18.97 4.72 -24.77
N ASP A 41 -18.61 5.91 -24.26
CA ASP A 41 -17.24 6.41 -24.23
C ASP A 41 -16.49 5.85 -23.00
N ARG A 42 -15.89 4.68 -23.19
CA ARG A 42 -15.16 3.95 -22.14
C ARG A 42 -13.93 4.71 -21.64
N ASP A 43 -13.23 5.42 -22.51
CA ASP A 43 -12.01 6.15 -22.15
C ASP A 43 -12.33 7.41 -21.34
N ALA A 44 -13.38 8.14 -21.71
CA ALA A 44 -13.89 9.20 -20.85
C ALA A 44 -14.36 8.66 -19.51
N ALA A 45 -15.13 7.57 -19.48
CA ALA A 45 -15.60 6.97 -18.22
C ALA A 45 -14.42 6.58 -17.30
N ARG A 46 -13.37 5.96 -17.84
CA ARG A 46 -12.16 5.60 -17.08
C ARG A 46 -11.42 6.83 -16.54
N ARG A 47 -11.26 7.88 -17.36
CA ARG A 47 -10.64 9.14 -16.90
C ARG A 47 -11.44 9.79 -15.78
N ARG A 48 -12.77 9.81 -15.88
CA ARG A 48 -13.65 10.36 -14.83
C ARG A 48 -13.59 9.56 -13.53
N ASP A 49 -13.55 8.23 -13.62
CA ASP A 49 -13.41 7.37 -12.44
C ASP A 49 -12.06 7.54 -11.73
N LEU A 50 -10.96 7.71 -12.50
CA LEU A 50 -9.65 8.04 -11.94
C LEU A 50 -9.67 9.38 -11.20
N LEU A 51 -10.22 10.43 -11.82
CA LEU A 51 -10.34 11.75 -11.18
C LEU A 51 -11.20 11.70 -9.91
N ARG A 52 -12.34 10.99 -9.95
CA ARG A 52 -13.20 10.78 -8.78
C ARG A 52 -12.41 10.13 -7.64
N THR A 53 -11.63 9.09 -7.95
CA THR A 53 -10.82 8.37 -6.97
C THR A 53 -9.78 9.28 -6.34
N LEU A 54 -9.12 10.13 -7.13
CA LEU A 54 -8.15 11.11 -6.62
C LEU A 54 -8.79 12.11 -5.65
N PHE A 55 -9.95 12.70 -6.01
CA PHE A 55 -10.66 13.62 -5.11
C PHE A 55 -11.16 12.91 -3.83
N THR A 56 -11.56 11.64 -3.92
CA THR A 56 -12.00 10.85 -2.76
C THR A 56 -10.82 10.45 -1.86
N ALA A 57 -9.65 10.17 -2.42
CA ALA A 57 -8.45 9.93 -1.64
C ALA A 57 -8.02 11.22 -0.92
N GLU A 58 -8.16 12.36 -1.58
CA GLU A 58 -7.83 13.66 -0.99
C GLU A 58 -8.68 13.98 0.24
N THR A 59 -9.98 13.64 0.25
CA THR A 59 -10.83 13.88 1.42
C THR A 59 -10.35 13.08 2.64
N ARG A 60 -9.86 11.85 2.45
CA ARG A 60 -9.29 11.03 3.54
C ARG A 60 -8.03 11.65 4.12
N ASN A 61 -7.13 12.11 3.25
CA ASN A 61 -5.86 12.71 3.67
C ASN A 61 -6.05 14.05 4.43
N ILE A 62 -7.12 14.79 4.12
CA ILE A 62 -7.48 16.02 4.85
C ILE A 62 -7.98 15.68 6.26
N VAL A 63 -8.80 14.64 6.41
CA VAL A 63 -9.35 14.22 7.71
C VAL A 63 -8.27 13.62 8.63
N THR A 64 -7.27 12.93 8.08
CA THR A 64 -6.15 12.39 8.88
C THR A 64 -5.13 13.46 9.31
N GLY A 65 -5.25 14.70 8.81
CA GLY A 65 -4.36 15.80 9.15
C GLY A 65 -2.94 15.65 8.61
N GLU A 66 -2.71 14.69 7.70
CA GLU A 66 -1.39 14.49 7.12
C GLU A 66 -1.04 15.65 6.18
N PRO A 67 0.01 16.43 6.48
CA PRO A 67 0.42 17.49 5.61
C PRO A 67 0.87 16.90 4.27
N LYS A 68 0.20 17.31 3.19
CA LYS A 68 0.61 16.93 1.84
C LYS A 68 2.00 17.52 1.59
N ARG A 69 3.03 16.67 1.60
CA ARG A 69 4.37 17.09 1.24
C ARG A 69 4.34 17.51 -0.23
N ILE A 70 4.52 18.80 -0.48
CA ILE A 70 4.76 19.29 -1.84
C ILE A 70 6.20 18.92 -2.15
N VAL A 71 6.34 17.89 -2.98
CA VAL A 71 7.64 17.36 -3.39
C VAL A 71 8.03 18.04 -4.70
N PRO A 72 9.25 18.60 -4.82
CA PRO A 72 9.75 19.12 -6.10
C PRO A 72 9.75 18.03 -7.19
N ASP A 73 9.58 18.42 -8.45
CA ASP A 73 9.46 17.47 -9.57
C ASP A 73 10.60 16.43 -9.62
N GLU A 74 11.83 16.84 -9.33
CA GLU A 74 13.00 15.95 -9.27
C GLU A 74 12.89 14.89 -8.17
N GLU A 75 12.37 15.27 -7.01
CA GLU A 75 12.19 14.33 -5.90
C GLU A 75 10.97 13.43 -6.16
N ALA A 76 9.94 13.94 -6.83
CA ALA A 76 8.80 13.13 -7.27
C ALA A 76 9.22 12.07 -8.29
N VAL A 77 10.13 12.40 -9.21
CA VAL A 77 10.73 11.42 -10.14
C VAL A 77 11.52 10.37 -9.38
N ARG A 78 12.35 10.76 -8.41
CA ARG A 78 13.11 9.80 -7.58
C ARG A 78 12.22 8.84 -6.82
N LEU A 79 11.14 9.34 -6.21
CA LEU A 79 10.18 8.50 -5.48
C LEU A 79 9.48 7.51 -6.42
N ARG A 80 9.08 7.93 -7.63
CA ARG A 80 8.49 7.01 -8.61
C ARG A 80 9.44 5.91 -9.06
N VAL A 81 10.71 6.24 -9.28
CA VAL A 81 11.73 5.24 -9.63
C VAL A 81 11.88 4.22 -8.49
N ALA A 82 11.94 4.68 -7.24
CA ALA A 82 12.03 3.79 -6.09
C ALA A 82 10.80 2.87 -5.94
N GLU A 83 9.59 3.40 -6.16
CA GLU A 83 8.35 2.60 -6.16
C GLU A 83 8.32 1.57 -7.29
N ASP A 84 8.79 1.95 -8.49
CA ASP A 84 8.86 1.03 -9.65
C ASP A 84 9.89 -0.09 -9.40
N GLU A 85 11.03 0.21 -8.78
CA GLU A 85 12.03 -0.78 -8.36
C GLU A 85 11.49 -1.73 -7.29
N GLU A 86 10.77 -1.21 -6.30
CA GLU A 86 10.12 -2.05 -5.28
C GLU A 86 9.08 -2.98 -5.90
N ARG A 87 8.24 -2.47 -6.81
CA ARG A 87 7.26 -3.29 -7.53
C ARG A 87 7.93 -4.38 -8.35
N ALA A 88 8.99 -4.05 -9.09
CA ALA A 88 9.76 -5.03 -9.87
C ALA A 88 10.38 -6.12 -8.98
N SER A 89 10.88 -5.75 -7.79
CA SER A 89 11.41 -6.68 -6.80
C SER A 89 10.32 -7.64 -6.28
N GLN A 90 9.13 -7.12 -5.97
CA GLN A 90 8.00 -7.94 -5.53
C GLN A 90 7.51 -8.91 -6.61
N GLU A 91 7.42 -8.45 -7.86
CA GLU A 91 7.07 -9.29 -9.01
C GLU A 91 8.10 -10.40 -9.23
N HIS A 92 9.39 -10.08 -9.13
CA HIS A 92 10.46 -11.07 -9.25
C HIS A 92 10.44 -12.09 -8.10
N ALA A 93 10.20 -11.64 -6.86
CA ALA A 93 10.03 -12.52 -5.71
C ALA A 93 8.84 -13.47 -5.89
N ALA A 94 7.71 -12.96 -6.40
CA ALA A 94 6.54 -13.78 -6.71
C ALA A 94 6.81 -14.79 -7.83
N TYR A 95 7.54 -14.39 -8.87
CA TYR A 95 7.97 -15.28 -9.94
C TYR A 95 8.87 -16.42 -9.43
N LEU A 96 9.88 -16.10 -8.62
CA LEU A 96 10.77 -17.09 -8.01
C LEU A 96 10.02 -18.04 -7.07
N ALA A 97 9.07 -17.53 -6.28
CA ALA A 97 8.21 -18.36 -5.42
C ALA A 97 7.36 -19.33 -6.26
N ALA A 98 6.77 -18.86 -7.37
CA ALA A 98 6.01 -19.71 -8.29
C ALA A 98 6.90 -20.77 -8.97
N ALA A 99 8.14 -20.41 -9.36
CA ALA A 99 9.09 -21.34 -9.95
C ALA A 99 9.53 -22.43 -8.95
N ARG A 100 9.83 -22.06 -7.70
CA ARG A 100 10.15 -23.01 -6.62
C ARG A 100 9.03 -24.02 -6.38
N LYS A 101 7.78 -23.53 -6.34
CA LYS A 101 6.59 -24.38 -6.22
C LYS A 101 6.45 -25.38 -7.38
N ARG A 102 6.67 -24.93 -8.63
CA ARG A 102 6.65 -25.80 -9.82
C ARG A 102 7.73 -26.88 -9.79
N LEU A 103 8.92 -26.52 -9.29
CA LEU A 103 10.06 -27.43 -9.18
C LEU A 103 9.96 -28.36 -7.96
N GLY A 104 8.91 -28.24 -7.13
CA GLY A 104 8.76 -29.04 -5.91
C GLY A 104 9.86 -28.77 -4.88
N LEU A 105 10.52 -27.61 -4.97
CA LEU A 105 11.63 -27.20 -4.11
C LEU A 105 11.17 -26.54 -2.80
N ASP A 106 9.86 -26.45 -2.56
CA ASP A 106 9.34 -26.04 -1.27
C ASP A 106 9.76 -27.11 -0.25
N PRO A 107 10.71 -26.81 0.66
CA PRO A 107 11.18 -27.81 1.60
C PRO A 107 9.99 -28.25 2.45
N PRO A 108 9.80 -29.56 2.70
CA PRO A 108 8.90 -29.98 3.76
C PRO A 108 9.35 -29.23 5.01
N ARG A 109 8.43 -28.51 5.66
CA ARG A 109 8.69 -27.85 6.95
C ARG A 109 9.48 -28.84 7.79
N ALA A 110 10.74 -28.53 8.06
CA ALA A 110 11.64 -29.45 8.74
C ALA A 110 10.92 -29.89 10.02
N ASN A 111 10.55 -31.17 10.09
CA ASN A 111 9.86 -31.70 11.26
C ASN A 111 10.82 -31.50 12.44
N PRO A 112 10.47 -30.70 13.46
CA PRO A 112 11.35 -30.49 14.61
C PRO A 112 11.60 -31.78 15.40
N SER A 113 10.89 -32.87 15.07
CA SER A 113 11.08 -34.20 15.66
C SER A 113 12.20 -35.04 15.05
N ALA A 114 12.82 -34.62 13.94
CA ALA A 114 13.85 -35.40 13.26
C ALA A 114 15.21 -35.42 14.00
N TYR A 115 15.43 -34.51 14.96
CA TYR A 115 16.61 -34.52 15.81
C TYR A 115 16.23 -34.87 17.25
N ARG A 116 16.23 -36.18 17.56
CA ARG A 116 16.18 -36.65 18.94
C ARG A 116 17.63 -36.72 19.42
N PRO A 117 18.11 -35.80 20.30
CA PRO A 117 19.46 -35.92 20.84
C PRO A 117 19.59 -37.27 21.55
N TYR A 118 20.64 -38.00 21.20
CA TYR A 118 20.97 -39.32 21.75
C TYR A 118 21.11 -39.18 23.27
N ARG A 119 20.23 -39.84 24.04
CA ARG A 119 20.23 -39.80 25.53
C ARG A 119 21.11 -40.87 26.17
N GLY A 120 21.77 -41.72 25.38
CA GLY A 120 22.80 -42.62 25.88
C GLY A 120 24.12 -41.88 25.88
N GLY A 121 24.85 -41.86 27.00
CA GLY A 121 26.21 -41.32 27.01
C GLY A 121 27.06 -41.94 25.89
N LEU A 122 27.95 -41.15 25.29
CA LEU A 122 28.90 -41.68 24.31
C LEU A 122 29.60 -42.91 24.90
N PRO A 123 29.65 -44.05 24.19
CA PRO A 123 30.65 -45.06 24.51
C PRO A 123 32.00 -44.43 24.18
N THR A 124 32.68 -43.94 25.22
CA THR A 124 34.05 -43.44 25.09
C THR A 124 34.90 -44.60 24.60
N LEU A 125 35.31 -44.54 23.34
CA LEU A 125 36.35 -45.38 22.78
C LEU A 125 37.62 -45.24 23.63
N GLY A 126 37.99 -46.33 24.31
CA GLY A 126 39.36 -46.64 24.72
C GLY A 126 40.05 -45.69 25.71
N LYS A 127 40.08 -46.08 26.98
CA LYS A 127 41.33 -45.97 27.75
C LYS A 127 41.80 -47.37 28.09
N HIS A 128 42.75 -47.86 27.31
CA HIS A 128 43.67 -48.90 27.75
C HIS A 128 44.48 -48.35 28.94
N ARG A 129 44.24 -48.89 30.13
CA ARG A 129 45.26 -49.21 31.13
C ARG A 129 44.80 -50.42 31.93
#